data_AF-A0A6C2UHR3-F1
#
_entry.id   AF-A0A6C2UHR3-F1
#
_cell.length_a   1.000
_cell.length_b   1.000
_cell.length_c   1.000
_cell.angle_alpha   90.00
_cell.angle_beta   90.00
_cell.angle_gamma   90.00
#
_symmetry.space_group_name_H-M   'P 1'
#
loop_
_entity.id
_entity.type
_entity.pdbx_description
1 polymer ?
#
loop_
_entity_poly.entity_id
_entity_poly.type
_entity_poly.pdbx_seq_one_letter_code
_entity_poly.pdbx_strand_id
1 'polypeptide(L)'
;MVRLRGAEHCVIEQCHFQHSGSSAIRVDLHGMNNEISGNHIEYMGGAGIFLCGYGPGTKDVNKKNLVYNNHIHHVGEIYWQSPGIFLCQSGENRVANNLIHHTNYSGMIVSGIVTRFFVKQNKRESSSSIRWHEVENVPQNPELDDIRPYLHTRNNLIEYNEIHNAIQILGDGNGIYIRGTGPGNVIRRNYVHHLVAKTGKQGGMRTDGGQMDALIAENLIYKCKSQGMTLKLNNRFENNIIADVIVPRGTYLKIVEGPSSGASNL
;
A
#
# COMPACT_ATOMS: atom_id res chain seq x y z
N MET A 1 -5.48 -6.49 -19.41
CA MET A 1 -6.03 -5.12 -19.42
C MET A 1 -4.90 -4.11 -19.60
N VAL A 2 -5.14 -2.80 -19.41
CA VAL A 2 -4.21 -1.74 -19.83
C VAL A 2 -2.94 -1.76 -18.99
N ARG A 3 -1.80 -1.72 -19.68
CA ARG A 3 -0.47 -1.73 -19.07
C ARG A 3 0.39 -0.65 -19.72
N LEU A 4 0.70 0.37 -18.95
CA LEU A 4 1.66 1.42 -19.27
C LEU A 4 3.05 0.95 -18.86
N ARG A 5 4.00 0.84 -19.79
CA ARG A 5 5.37 0.40 -19.53
C ARG A 5 6.34 1.18 -20.39
N GLY A 6 7.26 1.93 -19.78
CA GLY A 6 8.08 2.89 -20.53
C GLY A 6 7.29 4.11 -20.99
N ALA A 7 6.27 4.50 -20.21
CA ALA A 7 5.29 5.49 -20.60
C ALA A 7 5.28 6.66 -19.61
N GLU A 8 5.09 7.86 -20.15
CA GLU A 8 4.92 9.07 -19.38
C GLU A 8 3.76 9.89 -19.92
N HIS A 9 3.19 10.76 -19.09
CA HIS A 9 2.16 11.71 -19.52
C HIS A 9 0.94 11.06 -20.21
N CYS A 10 0.63 9.81 -19.84
CA CYS A 10 -0.57 9.13 -20.32
C CYS A 10 -1.74 9.37 -19.37
N VAL A 11 -2.94 9.48 -19.93
CA VAL A 11 -4.19 9.64 -19.17
C VAL A 11 -5.11 8.46 -19.46
N ILE A 12 -5.65 7.86 -18.41
CA ILE A 12 -6.75 6.89 -18.46
C ILE A 12 -7.88 7.47 -17.63
N GLU A 13 -8.85 8.08 -18.30
CA GLU A 13 -9.94 8.81 -17.66
C GLU A 13 -11.31 8.25 -18.04
N GLN A 14 -12.24 8.24 -17.07
CA GLN A 14 -13.65 7.94 -17.29
C GLN A 14 -13.92 6.61 -18.03
N CYS A 15 -13.04 5.62 -17.85
CA CYS A 15 -13.19 4.30 -18.45
C CYS A 15 -13.89 3.32 -17.50
N HIS A 16 -14.51 2.29 -18.07
CA HIS A 16 -15.09 1.17 -17.33
C HIS A 16 -14.36 -0.13 -17.65
N PHE A 17 -13.78 -0.74 -16.62
CA PHE A 17 -13.02 -1.97 -16.70
C PHE A 17 -13.76 -3.08 -15.96
N GLN A 18 -14.22 -4.10 -16.67
CA GLN A 18 -15.08 -5.15 -16.11
C GLN A 18 -14.69 -6.56 -16.60
N HIS A 19 -14.95 -7.57 -15.76
CA HIS A 19 -14.90 -9.00 -16.10
C HIS A 19 -13.58 -9.46 -16.74
N SER A 20 -12.46 -9.35 -16.04
CA SER A 20 -11.15 -9.77 -16.55
C SER A 20 -10.41 -10.67 -15.57
N GLY A 21 -9.68 -11.67 -16.05
CA GLY A 21 -8.82 -12.51 -15.21
C GLY A 21 -7.53 -11.85 -14.72
N SER A 22 -7.25 -10.59 -15.10
CA SER A 22 -6.00 -9.87 -14.80
C SER A 22 -6.24 -8.65 -13.90
N SER A 23 -5.18 -7.88 -13.60
CA SER A 23 -5.33 -6.55 -12.98
C SER A 23 -5.82 -5.53 -13.99
N ALA A 24 -6.51 -4.47 -13.55
CA ALA A 24 -7.15 -3.55 -14.48
C ALA A 24 -6.19 -2.56 -15.14
N ILE A 25 -5.49 -1.78 -14.33
CA ILE A 25 -4.55 -0.77 -14.81
C ILE A 25 -3.21 -1.00 -14.15
N ARG A 26 -2.15 -1.05 -14.95
CA ARG A 26 -0.78 -1.20 -14.46
C ARG A 26 0.13 -0.12 -15.02
N VAL A 27 0.93 0.49 -14.14
CA VAL A 27 2.03 1.39 -14.50
C VAL A 27 3.33 0.70 -14.08
N ASP A 28 4.00 0.07 -15.04
CA ASP A 28 5.09 -0.85 -14.80
C ASP A 28 6.45 -0.28 -15.20
N LEU A 29 7.46 -0.54 -14.37
CA LEU A 29 8.84 -0.13 -14.56
C LEU A 29 8.96 1.39 -14.69
N HIS A 30 9.37 1.89 -15.85
CA HIS A 30 9.40 3.32 -16.14
C HIS A 30 7.98 3.83 -16.40
N GLY A 31 7.51 4.71 -15.52
CA GLY A 31 6.12 5.15 -15.47
C GLY A 31 5.97 6.46 -14.70
N MET A 32 5.98 7.60 -15.40
CA MET A 32 6.02 8.91 -14.76
C MET A 32 4.91 9.86 -15.22
N ASN A 33 4.40 10.68 -14.32
CA ASN A 33 3.42 11.73 -14.65
C ASN A 33 2.16 11.19 -15.35
N ASN A 34 1.73 9.97 -15.07
CA ASN A 34 0.51 9.41 -15.63
C ASN A 34 -0.69 9.72 -14.73
N GLU A 35 -1.86 9.90 -15.34
CA GLU A 35 -3.12 10.12 -14.65
C GLU A 35 -4.08 8.96 -14.87
N ILE A 36 -4.64 8.45 -13.77
CA ILE A 36 -5.66 7.41 -13.76
C ILE A 36 -6.83 7.97 -12.96
N SER A 37 -7.86 8.49 -13.65
CA SER A 37 -8.90 9.28 -13.02
C SER A 37 -10.33 8.91 -13.42
N GLY A 38 -11.26 8.96 -12.46
CA GLY A 38 -12.69 8.79 -12.76
C GLY A 38 -13.09 7.42 -13.32
N ASN A 39 -12.26 6.38 -13.15
CA ASN A 39 -12.54 5.07 -13.73
C ASN A 39 -13.41 4.23 -12.80
N HIS A 40 -14.24 3.37 -13.40
CA HIS A 40 -14.96 2.31 -12.69
C HIS A 40 -14.29 0.96 -12.99
N ILE A 41 -13.90 0.24 -11.94
CA ILE A 41 -13.14 -1.02 -12.04
C ILE A 41 -13.87 -2.09 -11.23
N GLU A 42 -14.35 -3.15 -11.90
CA GLU A 42 -15.12 -4.21 -11.25
C GLU A 42 -14.86 -5.63 -11.79
N TYR A 43 -15.06 -6.65 -10.94
CA TYR A 43 -14.93 -8.08 -11.30
C TYR A 43 -13.57 -8.42 -11.93
N MET A 44 -12.50 -8.01 -11.22
CA MET A 44 -11.12 -8.23 -11.63
C MET A 44 -10.53 -9.45 -10.93
N GLY A 45 -9.89 -10.32 -11.70
CA GLY A 45 -9.14 -11.46 -11.19
C GLY A 45 -7.92 -11.02 -10.36
N GLY A 46 -7.29 -9.91 -10.73
CA GLY A 46 -6.16 -9.30 -10.01
C GLY A 46 -6.50 -7.98 -9.33
N ALA A 47 -5.50 -7.11 -9.16
CA ALA A 47 -5.65 -5.80 -8.53
C ALA A 47 -6.44 -4.82 -9.40
N GLY A 48 -7.03 -3.79 -8.80
CA GLY A 48 -7.61 -2.68 -9.56
C GLY A 48 -6.51 -1.88 -10.27
N ILE A 49 -5.72 -1.14 -9.48
CA ILE A 49 -4.62 -0.29 -10.00
C ILE A 49 -3.31 -0.73 -9.36
N PHE A 50 -2.27 -0.92 -10.17
CA PHE A 50 -0.94 -1.30 -9.68
C PHE A 50 0.15 -0.36 -10.26
N LEU A 51 0.76 0.44 -9.40
CA LEU A 51 1.98 1.19 -9.69
C LEU A 51 3.19 0.36 -9.23
N CYS A 52 4.00 -0.12 -10.17
CA CYS A 52 5.08 -1.06 -9.91
C CYS A 52 6.36 -0.62 -10.63
N GLY A 53 7.32 -0.03 -9.91
CA GLY A 53 8.61 0.35 -10.49
C GLY A 53 9.57 -0.81 -10.69
N TYR A 54 10.81 -0.47 -11.04
CA TYR A 54 11.91 -1.43 -10.99
C TYR A 54 12.12 -1.87 -9.53
N GLY A 55 12.56 -3.11 -9.31
CA GLY A 55 12.99 -3.54 -7.98
C GLY A 55 14.17 -2.69 -7.46
N PRO A 56 14.48 -2.76 -6.15
CA PRO A 56 15.47 -1.90 -5.52
C PRO A 56 16.78 -1.82 -6.28
N GLY A 57 17.23 -0.61 -6.56
CA GLY A 57 18.37 -0.27 -7.38
C GLY A 57 18.38 1.23 -7.65
N THR A 58 19.14 1.68 -8.62
CA THR A 58 19.32 3.12 -8.89
C THR A 58 18.19 3.73 -9.73
N LYS A 59 17.31 2.90 -10.32
CA LYS A 59 16.22 3.37 -11.18
C LYS A 59 14.96 3.80 -10.42
N ASP A 60 14.97 5.04 -9.95
CA ASP A 60 13.82 5.75 -9.37
C ASP A 60 12.96 6.46 -10.45
N VAL A 61 12.24 5.68 -11.26
CA VAL A 61 11.53 6.16 -12.47
C VAL A 61 10.08 5.67 -12.58
N ASN A 62 9.48 5.24 -11.47
CA ASN A 62 8.04 5.03 -11.38
C ASN A 62 7.51 6.02 -10.35
N LYS A 63 7.05 7.20 -10.77
CA LYS A 63 6.76 8.27 -9.82
C LYS A 63 5.90 9.39 -10.36
N LYS A 64 5.39 10.22 -9.46
CA LYS A 64 4.57 11.40 -9.81
C LYS A 64 3.30 11.04 -10.59
N ASN A 65 2.76 9.85 -10.37
CA ASN A 65 1.49 9.46 -10.97
C ASN A 65 0.33 9.92 -10.07
N LEU A 66 -0.80 10.22 -10.71
CA LEU A 66 -2.05 10.60 -10.06
C LEU A 66 -3.05 9.44 -10.18
N VAL A 67 -3.55 8.95 -9.05
CA VAL A 67 -4.66 7.98 -8.99
C VAL A 67 -5.80 8.64 -8.24
N TYR A 68 -6.79 9.13 -9.00
CA TYR A 68 -7.77 10.07 -8.47
C TYR A 68 -9.21 9.70 -8.80
N ASN A 69 -10.11 9.71 -7.80
CA ASN A 69 -11.55 9.59 -8.05
C ASN A 69 -11.97 8.31 -8.79
N ASN A 70 -11.29 7.19 -8.54
CA ASN A 70 -11.67 5.89 -9.12
C ASN A 70 -12.59 5.12 -8.17
N HIS A 71 -13.53 4.38 -8.75
CA HIS A 71 -14.40 3.45 -8.05
C HIS A 71 -13.95 2.02 -8.33
N ILE A 72 -13.43 1.33 -7.32
CA ILE A 72 -12.76 0.04 -7.46
C ILE A 72 -13.45 -0.97 -6.57
N HIS A 73 -14.02 -2.03 -7.14
CA HIS A 73 -14.66 -3.05 -6.32
C HIS A 73 -14.68 -4.45 -6.93
N HIS A 74 -14.97 -5.47 -6.12
CA HIS A 74 -15.00 -6.86 -6.59
C HIS A 74 -13.69 -7.22 -7.32
N VAL A 75 -12.56 -6.99 -6.64
CA VAL A 75 -11.22 -7.27 -7.19
C VAL A 75 -10.50 -8.34 -6.41
N GLY A 76 -9.53 -8.97 -7.07
CA GLY A 76 -8.82 -10.14 -6.56
C GLY A 76 -9.69 -11.40 -6.59
N GLU A 77 -10.59 -11.57 -7.56
CA GLU A 77 -11.49 -12.73 -7.64
C GLU A 77 -10.78 -14.05 -7.94
N ILE A 78 -9.64 -13.98 -8.64
CA ILE A 78 -8.79 -15.14 -8.97
C ILE A 78 -7.55 -15.15 -8.07
N TYR A 79 -6.84 -14.02 -8.03
CA TYR A 79 -5.65 -13.83 -7.22
C TYR A 79 -6.05 -13.12 -5.92
N TRP A 80 -6.54 -13.89 -4.95
CA TRP A 80 -7.13 -13.37 -3.71
C TRP A 80 -6.23 -12.41 -2.94
N GLN A 81 -4.91 -12.51 -3.07
CA GLN A 81 -3.94 -11.61 -2.44
C GLN A 81 -3.87 -10.20 -3.07
N SER A 82 -4.59 -9.96 -4.17
CA SER A 82 -4.56 -8.69 -4.90
C SER A 82 -5.39 -7.62 -4.18
N PRO A 83 -4.85 -6.41 -3.96
CA PRO A 83 -5.61 -5.31 -3.37
C PRO A 83 -6.37 -4.49 -4.42
N GLY A 84 -7.19 -3.55 -3.96
CA GLY A 84 -7.77 -2.49 -4.80
C GLY A 84 -6.69 -1.66 -5.49
N ILE A 85 -5.79 -1.07 -4.69
CA ILE A 85 -4.65 -0.30 -5.19
C ILE A 85 -3.35 -0.84 -4.57
N PHE A 86 -2.32 -1.02 -5.41
CA PHE A 86 -0.99 -1.44 -4.97
C PHE A 86 0.08 -0.46 -5.46
N LEU A 87 0.92 0.03 -4.55
CA LEU A 87 2.15 0.77 -4.84
C LEU A 87 3.36 -0.08 -4.42
N CYS A 88 4.29 -0.32 -5.35
CA CYS A 88 5.56 -0.96 -5.07
C CYS A 88 6.68 -0.32 -5.89
N GLN A 89 7.76 0.09 -5.24
CA GLN A 89 8.87 0.83 -5.86
C GLN A 89 8.36 2.03 -6.69
N SER A 90 7.35 2.73 -6.15
CA SER A 90 6.72 3.86 -6.82
C SER A 90 6.53 5.01 -5.84
N GLY A 91 7.13 6.16 -6.15
CA GLY A 91 7.27 7.28 -5.22
C GLY A 91 6.63 8.57 -5.72
N GLU A 92 6.54 9.57 -4.83
CA GLU A 92 6.04 10.92 -5.18
C GLU A 92 4.63 10.91 -5.82
N ASN A 93 3.85 9.84 -5.64
CA ASN A 93 2.53 9.72 -6.23
C ASN A 93 1.48 10.39 -5.34
N ARG A 94 0.36 10.77 -5.95
CA ARG A 94 -0.84 11.18 -5.23
C ARG A 94 -1.96 10.18 -5.49
N VAL A 95 -2.43 9.52 -4.43
CA VAL A 95 -3.54 8.56 -4.47
C VAL A 95 -4.68 9.16 -3.65
N ALA A 96 -5.67 9.75 -4.33
CA ALA A 96 -6.66 10.56 -3.66
C ALA A 96 -8.10 10.34 -4.09
N ASN A 97 -9.03 10.49 -3.14
CA ASN A 97 -10.48 10.46 -3.40
C ASN A 97 -10.97 9.18 -4.11
N ASN A 98 -10.32 8.02 -3.91
CA ASN A 98 -10.78 6.76 -4.51
C ASN A 98 -11.74 6.04 -3.55
N LEU A 99 -12.75 5.38 -4.10
CA LEU A 99 -13.65 4.49 -3.38
C LEU A 99 -13.26 3.03 -3.66
N ILE A 100 -12.84 2.29 -2.63
CA ILE A 100 -12.40 0.90 -2.74
C ILE A 100 -13.25 0.00 -1.86
N HIS A 101 -13.93 -0.99 -2.44
CA HIS A 101 -14.71 -1.93 -1.64
C HIS A 101 -14.90 -3.33 -2.22
N HIS A 102 -15.39 -4.28 -1.43
CA HIS A 102 -15.55 -5.69 -1.85
C HIS A 102 -14.25 -6.28 -2.43
N THR A 103 -13.14 -6.14 -1.72
CA THR A 103 -11.85 -6.75 -2.09
C THR A 103 -11.63 -8.04 -1.33
N ASN A 104 -11.01 -9.04 -1.96
CA ASN A 104 -10.76 -10.33 -1.31
C ASN A 104 -9.61 -10.30 -0.28
N TYR A 105 -8.72 -9.30 -0.39
CA TYR A 105 -7.68 -8.97 0.59
C TYR A 105 -7.69 -7.47 0.94
N SER A 106 -6.55 -6.87 1.27
CA SER A 106 -6.44 -5.47 1.69
C SER A 106 -7.00 -4.50 0.64
N GLY A 107 -7.57 -3.38 1.09
CA GLY A 107 -8.07 -2.35 0.17
C GLY A 107 -6.92 -1.67 -0.58
N MET A 108 -5.88 -1.27 0.16
CA MET A 108 -4.69 -0.64 -0.38
C MET A 108 -3.41 -1.21 0.24
N ILE A 109 -2.40 -1.46 -0.59
CA ILE A 109 -1.06 -1.87 -0.15
C ILE A 109 -0.03 -0.86 -0.64
N VAL A 110 0.79 -0.39 0.28
CA VAL A 110 1.93 0.49 0.05
C VAL A 110 3.17 -0.26 0.49
N SER A 111 3.87 -0.90 -0.44
CA SER A 111 4.99 -1.78 -0.11
C SER A 111 6.29 -1.23 -0.67
N GLY A 112 7.36 -1.28 0.10
CA GLY A 112 8.70 -1.41 -0.44
C GLY A 112 9.23 -2.82 -0.20
N ILE A 113 10.56 -2.95 -0.12
CA ILE A 113 11.23 -4.21 0.15
C ILE A 113 11.81 -4.14 1.56
N VAL A 114 11.46 -5.14 2.39
CA VAL A 114 11.86 -5.18 3.80
C VAL A 114 13.39 -5.29 3.92
N THR A 115 13.99 -4.51 4.83
CA THR A 115 15.44 -4.43 5.03
C THR A 115 16.13 -5.79 5.15
N ARG A 116 15.56 -6.69 5.98
CA ARG A 116 16.11 -8.03 6.17
C ARG A 116 16.14 -8.92 4.91
N PHE A 117 15.52 -8.48 3.82
CA PHE A 117 15.55 -9.18 2.53
C PHE A 117 16.67 -8.70 1.61
N PHE A 118 17.39 -7.63 1.98
CA PHE A 118 18.64 -7.19 1.36
C PHE A 118 19.83 -8.04 1.85
N VAL A 119 19.65 -9.35 1.87
CA VAL A 119 20.72 -10.31 2.07
C VAL A 119 20.88 -11.09 0.77
N LYS A 120 22.12 -11.29 0.30
CA LYS A 120 22.44 -12.02 -0.96
C LYS A 120 22.01 -13.51 -0.95
N GLN A 121 21.26 -13.95 0.05
CA GLN A 121 20.69 -15.29 0.14
C GLN A 121 19.25 -15.24 -0.38
N ASN A 122 19.03 -15.81 -1.55
CA ASN A 122 17.77 -15.79 -2.33
C ASN A 122 16.62 -16.57 -1.64
N LYS A 123 16.19 -16.12 -0.45
CA LYS A 123 15.24 -16.82 0.44
C LYS A 123 13.79 -16.34 0.29
N ARG A 124 13.53 -15.31 -0.50
CA ARG A 124 12.20 -14.72 -0.74
C ARG A 124 12.08 -14.24 -2.18
N GLU A 125 10.88 -14.32 -2.74
CA GLU A 125 10.56 -13.78 -4.08
C GLU A 125 10.93 -12.29 -4.21
N SER A 126 10.73 -11.50 -3.15
CA SER A 126 11.12 -10.09 -3.15
C SER A 126 12.63 -9.84 -3.24
N SER A 127 13.47 -10.82 -2.89
CA SER A 127 14.93 -10.69 -2.99
C SER A 127 15.43 -10.84 -4.42
N SER A 128 14.68 -11.53 -5.29
CA SER A 128 15.04 -11.69 -6.71
C SER A 128 14.76 -10.44 -7.55
N SER A 129 13.91 -9.53 -7.06
CA SER A 129 13.66 -8.24 -7.73
C SER A 129 14.74 -7.20 -7.44
N ILE A 130 15.58 -7.40 -6.41
CA ILE A 130 16.70 -6.51 -6.09
C ILE A 130 17.71 -6.55 -7.23
N ARG A 131 18.10 -5.36 -7.69
CA ARG A 131 19.06 -5.17 -8.77
C ARG A 131 20.45 -5.11 -8.18
N TRP A 132 20.97 -6.28 -7.82
CA TRP A 132 22.24 -6.43 -7.11
C TRP A 132 23.45 -5.80 -7.82
N HIS A 133 23.38 -5.65 -9.15
CA HIS A 133 24.40 -4.94 -9.95
C HIS A 133 24.31 -3.41 -9.86
N GLU A 134 23.29 -2.85 -9.22
CA GLU A 134 23.13 -1.41 -8.95
C GLU A 134 23.24 -1.08 -7.44
N VAL A 135 23.24 -2.11 -6.60
CA VAL A 135 23.29 -2.03 -5.13
C VAL A 135 24.71 -2.42 -4.70
N GLU A 136 25.68 -1.70 -5.24
CA GLU A 136 27.09 -1.86 -4.89
C GLU A 136 27.32 -1.20 -3.52
N ASN A 137 28.08 -1.85 -2.63
CA ASN A 137 28.45 -1.37 -1.28
C ASN A 137 27.44 -1.56 -0.14
N VAL A 138 26.37 -2.34 -0.31
CA VAL A 138 25.51 -2.71 0.83
C VAL A 138 26.21 -3.77 1.71
N PRO A 139 26.35 -3.56 3.03
CA PRO A 139 26.98 -4.52 3.95
C PRO A 139 26.27 -5.88 3.98
N GLN A 140 26.96 -6.91 4.51
CA GLN A 140 26.38 -8.26 4.67
C GLN A 140 25.14 -8.26 5.58
N ASN A 141 25.13 -7.41 6.60
CA ASN A 141 24.02 -7.17 7.51
C ASN A 141 23.63 -5.69 7.39
N PRO A 142 22.83 -5.32 6.39
CA PRO A 142 22.54 -3.92 6.15
C PRO A 142 21.57 -3.37 7.20
N GLU A 143 21.84 -2.14 7.62
CA GLU A 143 20.90 -1.33 8.37
C GLU A 143 19.93 -0.60 7.41
N LEU A 144 18.92 0.06 7.97
CA LEU A 144 17.91 0.76 7.17
C LEU A 144 18.54 1.86 6.29
N ASP A 145 19.52 2.59 6.80
CA ASP A 145 20.16 3.70 6.09
C ASP A 145 21.00 3.24 4.90
N ASP A 146 21.60 2.04 4.97
CA ASP A 146 22.35 1.45 3.86
C ASP A 146 21.47 1.19 2.63
N ILE A 147 20.18 0.91 2.84
CA ILE A 147 19.26 0.50 1.77
C ILE A 147 18.23 1.56 1.39
N ARG A 148 18.00 2.55 2.26
CA ARG A 148 17.04 3.65 2.05
C ARG A 148 17.16 4.31 0.67
N PRO A 149 18.37 4.55 0.11
CA PRO A 149 18.51 5.09 -1.24
C PRO A 149 17.85 4.27 -2.36
N TYR A 150 17.58 2.98 -2.12
CA TYR A 150 16.99 2.05 -3.09
C TYR A 150 15.51 1.73 -2.82
N LEU A 151 14.89 2.37 -1.83
CA LEU A 151 13.48 2.18 -1.47
C LEU A 151 12.61 3.28 -2.08
N HIS A 152 12.18 3.08 -3.33
CA HIS A 152 11.50 4.13 -4.10
C HIS A 152 10.00 4.27 -3.82
N THR A 153 9.39 3.38 -3.02
CA THR A 153 8.06 3.66 -2.44
C THR A 153 8.21 4.74 -1.36
N ARG A 154 8.30 6.00 -1.73
CA ARG A 154 8.59 7.10 -0.80
C ARG A 154 7.89 8.37 -1.22
N ASN A 155 7.68 9.29 -0.27
CA ASN A 155 7.05 10.58 -0.54
C ASN A 155 5.68 10.49 -1.23
N ASN A 156 4.94 9.38 -1.05
CA ASN A 156 3.59 9.27 -1.58
C ASN A 156 2.61 10.00 -0.66
N LEU A 157 1.62 10.66 -1.27
CA LEU A 157 0.49 11.28 -0.58
C LEU A 157 -0.78 10.46 -0.84
N ILE A 158 -1.29 9.82 0.21
CA ILE A 158 -2.46 8.95 0.16
C ILE A 158 -3.55 9.60 1.01
N GLU A 159 -4.54 10.22 0.35
CA GLU A 159 -5.49 11.09 1.05
C GLU A 159 -6.95 11.00 0.57
N TYR A 160 -7.91 11.18 1.47
CA TYR A 160 -9.34 11.23 1.14
C TYR A 160 -9.91 9.95 0.50
N ASN A 161 -9.21 8.81 0.59
CA ASN A 161 -9.75 7.56 0.06
C ASN A 161 -10.75 6.95 1.04
N GLU A 162 -11.81 6.36 0.51
CA GLU A 162 -12.79 5.58 1.26
C GLU A 162 -12.56 4.09 0.99
N ILE A 163 -12.41 3.30 2.05
CA ILE A 163 -12.18 1.86 1.97
C ILE A 163 -13.13 1.13 2.89
N HIS A 164 -13.99 0.30 2.32
CA HIS A 164 -14.92 -0.51 3.09
C HIS A 164 -15.15 -1.90 2.52
N ASN A 165 -15.70 -2.83 3.29
CA ASN A 165 -15.94 -4.21 2.84
C ASN A 165 -14.68 -4.86 2.21
N ALA A 166 -13.47 -4.51 2.65
CA ALA A 166 -12.24 -5.16 2.22
C ALA A 166 -12.02 -6.48 2.99
N ILE A 167 -11.12 -7.33 2.49
CA ILE A 167 -10.66 -8.57 3.16
C ILE A 167 -11.81 -9.59 3.29
N GLN A 168 -12.56 -9.81 2.21
CA GLN A 168 -13.75 -10.67 2.22
C GLN A 168 -13.42 -12.18 2.30
N ILE A 169 -12.27 -12.60 1.78
CA ILE A 169 -11.87 -14.02 1.71
C ILE A 169 -10.64 -14.28 2.58
N LEU A 170 -9.54 -13.57 2.33
CA LEU A 170 -8.30 -13.79 3.06
C LEU A 170 -8.36 -13.21 4.49
N GLY A 171 -7.38 -13.57 5.31
CA GLY A 171 -7.17 -12.97 6.62
C GLY A 171 -5.84 -12.21 6.68
N ASP A 172 -5.63 -11.52 7.80
CA ASP A 172 -4.45 -10.70 8.10
C ASP A 172 -4.22 -9.53 7.13
N GLY A 173 -5.29 -9.08 6.47
CA GLY A 173 -5.29 -7.87 5.64
C GLY A 173 -5.73 -6.63 6.42
N ASN A 174 -5.60 -5.48 5.77
CA ASN A 174 -5.99 -4.18 6.30
C ASN A 174 -6.74 -3.33 5.27
N GLY A 175 -7.48 -2.32 5.73
CA GLY A 175 -7.97 -1.27 4.83
C GLY A 175 -6.80 -0.61 4.10
N ILE A 176 -5.81 -0.12 4.86
CA ILE A 176 -4.52 0.36 4.34
C ILE A 176 -3.38 -0.39 5.03
N TYR A 177 -2.52 -1.03 4.25
CA TYR A 177 -1.33 -1.74 4.74
C TYR A 177 -0.07 -1.10 4.18
N ILE A 178 0.82 -0.62 5.05
CA ILE A 178 2.11 -0.05 4.66
C ILE A 178 3.27 -0.88 5.21
N ARG A 179 4.24 -1.20 4.36
CA ARG A 179 5.39 -2.04 4.76
C ARG A 179 6.69 -1.73 4.04
N GLY A 180 7.79 -1.70 4.79
CA GLY A 180 9.16 -1.64 4.26
C GLY A 180 9.38 -0.61 3.15
N THR A 181 8.66 0.51 3.18
CA THR A 181 8.74 1.56 2.18
C THR A 181 9.94 2.46 2.46
N GLY A 182 10.30 3.33 1.52
CA GLY A 182 11.15 4.47 1.83
C GLY A 182 10.41 5.52 2.68
N PRO A 183 11.10 6.59 3.09
CA PRO A 183 10.56 7.57 4.03
C PRO A 183 9.53 8.52 3.40
N GLY A 184 8.89 9.34 4.24
CA GLY A 184 8.12 10.51 3.80
C GLY A 184 6.74 10.21 3.22
N ASN A 185 6.27 8.97 3.30
CA ASN A 185 4.90 8.65 2.92
C ASN A 185 3.91 9.26 3.93
N VAL A 186 2.87 9.92 3.42
CA VAL A 186 1.81 10.53 4.21
C VAL A 186 0.49 9.86 3.87
N ILE A 187 -0.14 9.26 4.87
CA ILE A 187 -1.46 8.61 4.79
C ILE A 187 -2.41 9.42 5.65
N ARG A 188 -3.23 10.28 5.03
CA ARG A 188 -4.07 11.22 5.79
C ARG A 188 -5.51 11.34 5.33
N ARG A 189 -6.43 11.63 6.26
CA ARG A 189 -7.84 11.92 5.92
C ARG A 189 -8.53 10.82 5.12
N ASN A 190 -8.08 9.57 5.24
CA ASN A 190 -8.76 8.42 4.65
C ASN A 190 -9.85 7.93 5.59
N TYR A 191 -10.92 7.40 5.03
CA TYR A 191 -12.01 6.79 5.77
C TYR A 191 -11.99 5.27 5.55
N VAL A 192 -11.56 4.53 6.58
CA VAL A 192 -11.54 3.06 6.55
C VAL A 192 -12.66 2.56 7.44
N HIS A 193 -13.65 1.87 6.87
CA HIS A 193 -14.79 1.44 7.65
C HIS A 193 -15.42 0.11 7.24
N HIS A 194 -16.28 -0.42 8.11
CA HIS A 194 -17.09 -1.60 7.82
C HIS A 194 -16.27 -2.79 7.31
N LEU A 195 -15.10 -3.01 7.93
CA LEU A 195 -14.32 -4.23 7.74
C LEU A 195 -14.91 -5.31 8.64
N VAL A 196 -16.02 -5.91 8.18
CA VAL A 196 -16.88 -6.81 8.97
C VAL A 196 -17.01 -8.23 8.39
N ALA A 197 -16.07 -8.62 7.52
CA ALA A 197 -16.06 -9.92 6.86
C ALA A 197 -16.05 -11.07 7.88
N LYS A 198 -16.40 -12.29 7.44
CA LYS A 198 -16.46 -13.47 8.33
C LYS A 198 -15.11 -13.76 9.01
N THR A 199 -14.00 -13.47 8.34
CA THR A 199 -12.66 -13.64 8.89
C THR A 199 -12.47 -12.80 10.17
N GLY A 200 -12.02 -13.43 11.25
CA GLY A 200 -11.64 -12.72 12.48
C GLY A 200 -10.34 -11.90 12.34
N LYS A 201 -9.66 -11.98 11.19
CA LYS A 201 -8.33 -11.40 10.96
C LYS A 201 -8.41 -10.21 10.02
N GLN A 202 -9.13 -9.17 10.41
CA GLN A 202 -9.12 -7.86 9.73
C GLN A 202 -8.44 -6.81 10.64
N GLY A 203 -8.05 -5.69 10.04
CA GLY A 203 -7.66 -4.50 10.78
C GLY A 203 -7.87 -3.24 9.94
N GLY A 204 -8.08 -2.10 10.57
CA GLY A 204 -8.22 -0.83 9.83
C GLY A 204 -6.93 -0.47 9.08
N MET A 205 -5.84 -0.24 9.83
CA MET A 205 -4.54 0.11 9.26
C MET A 205 -3.39 -0.63 9.97
N ARG A 206 -2.25 -0.75 9.28
CA ARG A 206 -1.04 -1.36 9.85
C ARG A 206 0.25 -0.87 9.19
N THR A 207 1.26 -0.62 10.02
CA THR A 207 2.67 -0.57 9.59
C THR A 207 3.35 -1.91 9.88
N ASP A 208 4.19 -2.40 8.96
CA ASP A 208 4.87 -3.69 9.14
C ASP A 208 6.18 -3.78 8.35
N GLY A 209 6.90 -4.89 8.47
CA GLY A 209 8.07 -5.17 7.65
C GLY A 209 9.18 -4.13 7.81
N GLY A 210 9.44 -3.68 9.04
CA GLY A 210 10.47 -2.67 9.31
C GLY A 210 10.07 -1.23 8.94
N GLN A 211 8.79 -0.97 8.64
CA GLN A 211 8.34 0.36 8.26
C GLN A 211 8.68 1.43 9.29
N MET A 212 9.25 2.55 8.85
CA MET A 212 9.51 3.77 9.63
C MET A 212 9.18 5.02 8.79
N ASP A 213 9.15 6.19 9.43
CA ASP A 213 9.05 7.51 8.80
C ASP A 213 7.81 7.76 7.94
N ALA A 214 6.74 7.00 8.18
CA ALA A 214 5.41 7.33 7.66
C ALA A 214 4.68 8.26 8.64
N LEU A 215 3.97 9.25 8.09
CA LEU A 215 2.99 10.04 8.82
C LEU A 215 1.59 9.50 8.52
N ILE A 216 0.90 9.04 9.55
CA ILE A 216 -0.47 8.55 9.46
C ILE A 216 -1.33 9.52 10.26
N ALA A 217 -2.06 10.40 9.59
CA ALA A 217 -2.70 11.53 10.26
C ALA A 217 -4.17 11.75 9.88
N GLU A 218 -5.01 12.16 10.82
CA GLU A 218 -6.36 12.67 10.51
C GLU A 218 -7.28 11.62 9.81
N ASN A 219 -6.97 10.33 9.92
CA ASN A 219 -7.80 9.26 9.34
C ASN A 219 -8.95 8.90 10.28
N LEU A 220 -10.08 8.48 9.70
CA LEU A 220 -11.20 7.90 10.43
C LEU A 220 -11.23 6.39 10.20
N ILE A 221 -11.13 5.63 11.29
CA ILE A 221 -11.16 4.17 11.29
C ILE A 221 -12.39 3.72 12.09
N TYR A 222 -13.41 3.20 11.42
CA TYR A 222 -14.72 2.94 12.04
C TYR A 222 -15.26 1.55 11.74
N LYS A 223 -15.76 0.83 12.75
CA LYS A 223 -16.44 -0.46 12.52
C LYS A 223 -15.54 -1.50 11.83
N CYS A 224 -14.31 -1.60 12.33
CA CYS A 224 -13.31 -2.54 11.85
C CYS A 224 -13.21 -3.74 12.79
N LYS A 225 -13.25 -4.95 12.23
CA LYS A 225 -13.10 -6.19 13.00
C LYS A 225 -11.67 -6.37 13.49
N SER A 226 -11.55 -6.95 14.68
CA SER A 226 -10.33 -7.18 15.44
C SER A 226 -9.58 -5.93 15.90
N GLN A 227 -9.10 -5.09 14.97
CA GLN A 227 -8.16 -4.01 15.28
C GLN A 227 -8.44 -2.73 14.50
N GLY A 228 -8.27 -1.57 15.14
CA GLY A 228 -8.23 -0.27 14.46
C GLY A 228 -6.88 -0.06 13.76
N MET A 229 -5.81 0.09 14.54
CA MET A 229 -4.45 0.34 14.04
C MET A 229 -3.41 -0.57 14.71
N THR A 230 -2.50 -1.14 13.93
CA THR A 230 -1.23 -1.69 14.44
C THR A 230 -0.08 -0.79 14.02
N LEU A 231 0.47 -0.03 14.97
CA LEU A 231 1.59 0.87 14.77
C LEU A 231 2.88 0.19 15.27
N LYS A 232 3.75 -0.15 14.33
CA LYS A 232 5.09 -0.66 14.61
C LYS A 232 6.14 0.43 14.45
N LEU A 233 7.22 0.35 15.23
CA LEU A 233 8.45 1.13 15.04
C LEU A 233 8.21 2.65 14.98
N ASN A 234 9.16 3.37 14.40
CA ASN A 234 9.17 4.83 14.36
C ASN A 234 8.26 5.38 13.24
N ASN A 235 6.95 5.27 13.42
CA ASN A 235 5.95 5.91 12.57
C ASN A 235 5.10 6.86 13.41
N ARG A 236 4.61 7.95 12.80
CA ARG A 236 3.79 8.95 13.48
C ARG A 236 2.31 8.65 13.25
N PHE A 237 1.51 8.70 14.31
CA PHE A 237 0.08 8.47 14.27
C PHE A 237 -0.67 9.62 14.96
N GLU A 238 -1.11 10.61 14.19
CA GLU A 238 -1.54 11.91 14.71
C GLU A 238 -3.00 12.26 14.38
N ASN A 239 -3.80 12.69 15.36
CA ASN A 239 -5.18 13.15 15.17
C ASN A 239 -6.10 12.16 14.44
N ASN A 240 -5.85 10.85 14.56
CA ASN A 240 -6.70 9.82 13.96
C ASN A 240 -7.83 9.43 14.91
N ILE A 241 -9.03 9.19 14.38
CA ILE A 241 -10.17 8.71 15.15
C ILE A 241 -10.34 7.22 14.91
N ILE A 242 -10.36 6.43 15.99
CA ILE A 242 -10.68 5.00 15.94
C ILE A 242 -11.95 4.77 16.76
N ALA A 243 -13.01 4.28 16.11
CA ALA A 243 -14.32 4.08 16.72
C ALA A 243 -14.90 2.70 16.37
N ASP A 244 -15.68 2.13 17.30
CA ASP A 244 -16.42 0.87 17.13
C ASP A 244 -15.55 -0.31 16.60
N VAL A 245 -14.51 -0.69 17.35
CA VAL A 245 -13.70 -1.86 16.97
C VAL A 245 -14.38 -3.14 17.42
N ILE A 246 -14.64 -4.04 16.47
CA ILE A 246 -15.41 -5.27 16.71
C ILE A 246 -14.47 -6.39 17.17
N VAL A 247 -14.93 -7.24 18.09
CA VAL A 247 -14.26 -8.48 18.55
C VAL A 247 -13.88 -9.41 17.35
N PRO A 248 -12.87 -10.29 17.44
CA PRO A 248 -12.35 -10.94 18.66
C PRO A 248 -11.30 -10.16 19.44
N ARG A 249 -10.49 -9.30 18.82
CA ARG A 249 -9.42 -8.58 19.54
C ARG A 249 -9.88 -7.31 20.24
N GLY A 250 -10.82 -6.55 19.65
CA GLY A 250 -11.31 -5.30 20.23
C GLY A 250 -10.23 -4.24 20.46
N THR A 251 -9.11 -4.28 19.71
CA THR A 251 -7.96 -3.40 19.97
C THR A 251 -8.02 -2.16 19.12
N TYR A 252 -8.21 -1.00 19.74
CA TYR A 252 -8.26 0.29 19.03
C TYR A 252 -6.90 0.64 18.41
N LEU A 253 -5.88 0.79 19.25
CA LEU A 253 -4.51 1.07 18.82
C LEU A 253 -3.56 0.06 19.49
N LYS A 254 -2.79 -0.65 18.66
CA LYS A 254 -1.74 -1.57 19.11
C LYS A 254 -0.38 -0.99 18.73
N ILE A 255 0.44 -0.66 19.73
CA ILE A 255 1.83 -0.22 19.53
C ILE A 255 2.75 -1.42 19.73
N VAL A 256 3.69 -1.65 18.80
CA VAL A 256 4.61 -2.81 18.82
C VAL A 256 6.01 -2.35 18.45
N GLU A 257 7.05 -2.88 19.10
CA GLU A 257 8.44 -2.51 18.81
C GLU A 257 8.58 -0.98 18.80
N GLY A 258 8.23 -0.36 19.94
CA GLY A 258 7.81 1.03 20.06
C GLY A 258 8.75 2.07 19.45
N PRO A 259 8.34 3.34 19.43
CA PRO A 259 9.16 4.36 18.80
C PRO A 259 10.45 4.57 19.58
N SER A 260 11.56 4.25 18.93
CA SER A 260 12.90 4.35 19.52
C SER A 260 13.39 5.80 19.64
N SER A 261 12.86 6.72 18.81
CA SER A 261 13.15 8.17 18.85
C SER A 261 12.19 8.99 17.95
N GLY A 262 11.49 9.98 18.50
CA GLY A 262 10.77 11.00 17.70
C GLY A 262 9.40 10.63 17.14
N ALA A 263 8.81 9.48 17.51
CA ALA A 263 7.40 9.26 17.18
C ALA A 263 6.45 9.98 18.15
N SER A 264 5.27 10.28 17.63
CA SER A 264 4.16 10.92 18.29
C SER A 264 2.89 10.08 18.11
N ASN A 265 2.03 10.11 19.12
CA ASN A 265 0.72 9.46 19.15
C ASN A 265 -0.40 10.43 19.60
N LEU A 266 -0.22 11.73 19.31
CA LEU A 266 -1.13 12.81 19.73
C LEU A 266 -2.43 12.82 18.92
#